data_AF-A0A835AX27-F1
#
_entry.id   AF-A0A835AX27-F1
#
_cell.length_a   1.000
_cell.length_b   1.000
_cell.length_c   1.000
_cell.angle_alpha   90.00
_cell.angle_beta   90.00
_cell.angle_gamma   90.00
#
_symmetry.space_group_name_H-M   'P 1'
#
loop_
_entity.id
_entity.type
_entity.pdbx_description
1 polymer ?
#
loop_
_entity_poly.entity_id
_entity_poly.type
_entity_poly.pdbx_seq_one_letter_code
_entity_poly.pdbx_strand_id
1 'polypeptide(L)'
;MLTHTLSFLSWNIRGLGQNTRCEDVLSELIAQRPSVVALQETKLHSLSDSKRKSFLPTRLSTYATRPSVGATGGILTAWDATVLTMVTAVERDFSLTTVFSLNADGTPLSITNVYAPVLSADKPLFLAEMVTISNTIDGPWLLAGDFNMARSPEDKNNDNFNFSEANMLNDTINAIELIDIPLVDRAYTWSNKRATPTLVRLDRCLINLTWDSTFPNTCLTSLTRSVSNHVPLLLTASTKVPKGACFRFEDAWLHHAAFKDLMQVTLANHSHGSSAQALVKRLKNCHRACRSWSRQLRPLDQRENDTKSLVDALDLLEEVRPLHHSEDTLRRLAIQGLQAINQERLAFLRQRFNLRLATEWDENSKFFHACANGRRRSNKIQTLEIDGVSHTSHDAKQEILHDYYKNLLDSPTTTHWNFDLRDLYPTLSVANANLSPFDQDEITQALFAMDMNASPGPNGFGPSFYKAFWSQLKPSLLTLFADFHGGQLT
;
A
#
# COMPACT_ATOMS: atom_id res chain seq x y z
N MET A 1 6.55 13.95 -8.13
CA MET A 1 5.54 13.11 -8.81
C MET A 1 4.17 13.71 -8.53
N LEU A 2 3.42 14.02 -9.58
CA LEU A 2 2.02 14.42 -9.46
C LEU A 2 1.23 13.27 -8.82
N THR A 3 0.26 13.58 -7.96
CA THR A 3 -0.57 12.54 -7.34
C THR A 3 -1.73 12.22 -8.27
N HIS A 4 -1.68 11.05 -8.91
CA HIS A 4 -2.78 10.51 -9.70
C HIS A 4 -3.68 9.64 -8.82
N THR A 5 -4.98 9.88 -8.88
CA THR A 5 -6.03 9.02 -8.32
C THR A 5 -7.06 8.77 -9.42
N LEU A 6 -7.31 7.50 -9.71
CA LEU A 6 -8.25 7.03 -10.71
C LEU A 6 -9.25 6.08 -10.07
N SER A 7 -10.48 6.10 -10.59
CA SER A 7 -11.53 5.16 -10.19
C SER A 7 -12.11 4.44 -11.40
N PHE A 8 -12.31 3.13 -11.26
CA PHE A 8 -12.78 2.24 -12.32
C PHE A 8 -13.96 1.45 -11.79
N LEU A 9 -15.12 1.60 -12.44
CA LEU A 9 -16.32 0.84 -12.08
C LEU A 9 -16.53 -0.28 -13.09
N SER A 10 -16.62 -1.53 -12.63
CA SER A 10 -16.95 -2.70 -13.46
C SER A 10 -18.30 -3.27 -13.06
N TRP A 11 -19.20 -3.50 -14.02
CA TRP A 11 -20.56 -3.96 -13.72
C TRP A 11 -21.23 -4.74 -14.85
N ASN A 12 -21.55 -6.01 -14.59
CA ASN A 12 -22.48 -6.77 -15.42
C ASN A 12 -23.92 -6.34 -15.09
N ILE A 13 -24.54 -5.62 -16.02
CA ILE A 13 -25.84 -4.94 -15.87
C ILE A 13 -27.02 -5.78 -16.37
N ARG A 14 -26.76 -6.91 -17.04
CA ARG A 14 -27.78 -7.85 -17.56
C ARG A 14 -28.86 -7.19 -18.44
N GLY A 15 -28.44 -6.24 -19.27
CA GLY A 15 -29.23 -5.58 -20.31
C GLY A 15 -29.73 -4.20 -19.92
N LEU A 16 -29.71 -3.25 -20.88
CA LEU A 16 -30.19 -1.87 -20.71
C LEU A 16 -31.49 -1.59 -21.47
N GLY A 17 -32.31 -2.62 -21.73
CA GLY A 17 -33.58 -2.44 -22.45
C GLY A 17 -34.61 -1.59 -21.69
N GLN A 18 -34.63 -1.68 -20.35
CA GLN A 18 -35.62 -1.02 -19.49
C GLN A 18 -35.13 0.36 -19.03
N ASN A 19 -36.00 1.37 -19.07
CA ASN A 19 -35.64 2.75 -18.70
C ASN A 19 -35.34 2.91 -17.20
N THR A 20 -36.13 2.28 -16.32
CA THR A 20 -35.87 2.30 -14.86
C THR A 20 -34.47 1.80 -14.54
N ARG A 21 -34.05 0.74 -15.22
CA ARG A 21 -32.69 0.21 -15.08
C ARG A 21 -31.62 1.20 -15.56
N CYS A 22 -31.87 1.89 -16.67
CA CYS A 22 -30.96 2.93 -17.15
C CYS A 22 -30.82 4.05 -16.11
N GLU A 23 -31.93 4.48 -15.50
CA GLU A 23 -31.95 5.51 -14.45
C GLU A 23 -31.19 5.08 -13.19
N ASP A 24 -31.35 3.83 -12.75
CA ASP A 24 -30.60 3.27 -11.62
C ASP A 24 -29.10 3.26 -11.89
N VAL A 25 -28.69 2.83 -13.09
CA VAL A 25 -27.27 2.84 -13.52
C VAL A 25 -26.75 4.27 -13.56
N LEU A 26 -27.52 5.22 -14.13
CA LEU A 26 -27.15 6.63 -14.19
C LEU A 26 -26.95 7.22 -12.79
N SER A 27 -27.88 6.93 -11.87
CA SER A 27 -27.83 7.39 -10.47
C SER A 27 -26.56 6.93 -9.78
N GLU A 28 -26.20 5.64 -9.91
CA GLU A 28 -24.98 5.09 -9.33
C GLU A 28 -23.72 5.75 -9.93
N LEU A 29 -23.69 5.96 -11.25
CA LEU A 29 -22.54 6.61 -11.91
C LEU A 29 -22.41 8.10 -11.54
N ILE A 30 -23.51 8.79 -11.23
CA ILE A 30 -23.50 10.15 -10.71
C ILE A 30 -22.98 10.18 -9.27
N ALA A 31 -23.37 9.21 -8.44
CA ALA A 31 -22.95 9.13 -7.04
C ALA A 31 -21.45 8.80 -6.92
N GLN A 32 -20.97 7.77 -7.63
CA GLN A 32 -19.59 7.30 -7.51
C GLN A 32 -18.59 8.10 -8.35
N ARG A 33 -19.06 8.80 -9.39
CA ARG A 33 -18.24 9.59 -10.33
C ARG A 33 -16.95 8.89 -10.81
N PRO A 34 -17.01 7.67 -11.38
CA PRO A 34 -15.81 6.92 -11.74
C PRO A 34 -15.05 7.55 -12.92
N SER A 35 -13.71 7.51 -12.94
CA SER A 35 -12.92 7.97 -14.11
C SER A 35 -13.21 7.13 -15.37
N VAL A 36 -13.40 5.82 -15.20
CA VAL A 36 -13.77 4.87 -16.26
C VAL A 36 -14.87 3.94 -15.77
N VAL A 37 -15.81 3.59 -16.65
CA VAL A 37 -16.82 2.57 -16.41
C VAL A 37 -16.72 1.48 -17.48
N ALA A 38 -16.73 0.23 -17.03
CA ALA A 38 -16.76 -0.99 -17.82
C ALA A 38 -18.10 -1.72 -17.55
N LEU A 39 -19.00 -1.72 -18.53
CA LEU A 39 -20.29 -2.41 -18.45
C LEU A 39 -20.27 -3.68 -19.30
N GLN A 40 -20.78 -4.78 -18.74
CA GLN A 40 -20.96 -6.06 -19.42
C GLN A 40 -22.45 -6.43 -19.55
N GLU A 41 -22.77 -7.26 -20.54
CA GLU A 41 -24.15 -7.58 -20.92
C GLU A 41 -25.00 -6.32 -21.15
N THR A 42 -24.54 -5.35 -21.93
CA THR A 42 -25.39 -4.19 -22.27
C THR A 42 -26.65 -4.60 -23.04
N LYS A 43 -26.57 -5.70 -23.82
CA LYS A 43 -27.62 -6.18 -24.74
C LYS A 43 -28.07 -5.12 -25.74
N LEU A 44 -27.15 -4.21 -26.09
CA LEU A 44 -27.36 -3.16 -27.09
C LEU A 44 -26.58 -3.51 -28.36
N HIS A 45 -27.31 -3.72 -29.46
CA HIS A 45 -26.72 -3.93 -30.79
C HIS A 45 -26.14 -2.61 -31.35
N SER A 46 -26.72 -1.48 -30.98
CA SER A 46 -26.23 -0.15 -31.36
C SER A 46 -26.54 0.83 -30.25
N LEU A 47 -25.65 1.79 -30.03
CA LEU A 47 -25.81 2.82 -29.01
C LEU A 47 -26.11 4.19 -29.65
N SER A 48 -27.38 4.58 -29.67
CA SER A 48 -27.75 5.95 -30.05
C SER A 48 -27.37 6.95 -28.96
N ASP A 49 -27.17 8.22 -29.31
CA ASP A 49 -26.85 9.25 -28.31
C ASP A 49 -27.99 9.46 -27.29
N SER A 50 -29.26 9.34 -27.72
CA SER A 50 -30.40 9.37 -26.79
C SER A 50 -30.37 8.21 -25.80
N LYS A 51 -30.05 7.00 -26.26
CA LYS A 51 -29.96 5.83 -25.38
C LYS A 51 -28.77 5.93 -24.45
N ARG A 52 -27.61 6.37 -24.93
CA ARG A 52 -26.42 6.66 -24.12
C ARG A 52 -26.75 7.59 -22.95
N LYS A 53 -27.41 8.71 -23.24
CA LYS A 53 -27.83 9.70 -22.22
C LYS A 53 -28.79 9.15 -21.16
N SER A 54 -29.49 8.04 -21.44
CA SER A 54 -30.39 7.42 -20.45
C SER A 54 -29.66 6.74 -19.30
N PHE A 55 -28.41 6.29 -19.49
CA PHE A 55 -27.66 5.54 -18.47
C PHE A 55 -26.23 6.02 -18.22
N LEU A 56 -25.66 6.88 -19.09
CA LEU A 56 -24.35 7.49 -18.88
C LEU A 56 -24.48 9.01 -18.62
N PRO A 57 -23.81 9.53 -17.57
CA PRO A 57 -23.75 10.97 -17.34
C PRO A 57 -22.93 11.65 -18.44
N THR A 58 -23.14 12.96 -18.65
CA THR A 58 -22.46 13.75 -19.70
C THR A 58 -20.94 13.65 -19.66
N ARG A 59 -20.37 13.53 -18.45
CA ARG A 59 -18.93 13.36 -18.22
C ARG A 59 -18.37 12.08 -18.85
N LEU A 60 -19.18 11.01 -18.91
CA LEU A 60 -18.85 9.72 -19.54
C LEU A 60 -19.45 9.65 -20.95
N SER A 61 -19.27 10.71 -21.74
CA SER A 61 -19.83 10.81 -23.11
C SER A 61 -18.95 10.18 -24.18
N THR A 62 -17.67 9.99 -23.89
CA THR A 62 -16.73 9.24 -24.73
C THR A 62 -16.72 7.77 -24.33
N TYR A 63 -16.80 6.89 -25.33
CA TYR A 63 -16.94 5.46 -25.12
C TYR A 63 -16.41 4.64 -26.31
N ALA A 64 -16.15 3.36 -26.03
CA ALA A 64 -15.94 2.30 -26.98
C ALA A 64 -16.93 1.17 -26.67
N THR A 65 -17.40 0.46 -27.68
CA THR A 65 -18.40 -0.60 -27.52
C THR A 65 -18.07 -1.78 -28.38
N ARG A 66 -18.23 -2.98 -27.83
CA ARG A 66 -18.47 -4.19 -28.60
C ARG A 66 -19.98 -4.45 -28.60
N PRO A 67 -20.67 -4.35 -29.74
CA PRO A 67 -22.12 -4.58 -29.84
C PRO A 67 -22.57 -5.95 -29.31
N SER A 68 -23.84 -6.03 -28.90
CA SER A 68 -24.46 -7.33 -28.64
C SER A 68 -24.82 -8.04 -29.95
N VAL A 69 -24.70 -9.37 -29.96
CA VAL A 69 -25.25 -10.22 -31.03
C VAL A 69 -26.61 -10.71 -30.56
N GLY A 70 -27.68 -10.20 -31.16
CA GLY A 70 -29.04 -10.42 -30.66
C GLY A 70 -29.20 -10.00 -29.20
N ALA A 71 -29.73 -10.89 -28.36
CA ALA A 71 -29.91 -10.66 -26.93
C ALA A 71 -28.69 -11.05 -26.06
N THR A 72 -27.56 -11.40 -26.68
CA THR A 72 -26.35 -11.90 -26.00
C THR A 72 -25.19 -10.93 -26.10
N GLY A 73 -24.48 -10.74 -24.98
CA GLY A 73 -23.29 -9.90 -24.89
C GLY A 73 -23.59 -8.40 -24.89
N GLY A 74 -22.72 -7.64 -25.54
CA GLY A 74 -22.65 -6.19 -25.42
C GLY A 74 -21.70 -5.78 -24.30
N ILE A 75 -20.57 -5.16 -24.68
CA ILE A 75 -19.53 -4.66 -23.77
C ILE A 75 -19.35 -3.18 -24.06
N LEU A 76 -19.29 -2.36 -23.02
CA LEU A 76 -19.11 -0.92 -23.16
C LEU A 76 -18.06 -0.42 -22.18
N THR A 77 -17.08 0.32 -22.68
CA THR A 77 -16.13 1.07 -21.85
C THR A 77 -16.33 2.55 -22.10
N ALA A 78 -16.73 3.32 -21.09
CA ALA A 78 -16.85 4.77 -21.17
C ALA A 78 -15.92 5.45 -20.17
N TRP A 79 -15.42 6.63 -20.51
CA TRP A 79 -14.43 7.32 -19.68
C TRP A 79 -14.65 8.82 -19.67
N ASP A 80 -14.01 9.46 -18.70
CA ASP A 80 -13.95 10.89 -18.57
C ASP A 80 -12.84 11.47 -19.47
N ALA A 81 -13.23 12.12 -20.56
CA ALA A 81 -12.29 12.74 -21.49
C ALA A 81 -11.44 13.86 -20.86
N THR A 82 -11.83 14.39 -19.70
CA THR A 82 -11.02 15.37 -18.96
C THR A 82 -9.85 14.72 -18.23
N VAL A 83 -9.95 13.42 -17.94
CA VAL A 83 -8.93 12.65 -17.20
C VAL A 83 -8.06 11.80 -18.14
N LEU A 84 -8.69 11.16 -19.14
CA LEU A 84 -8.07 10.18 -20.02
C LEU A 84 -8.35 10.51 -21.49
N THR A 85 -7.32 10.41 -22.32
CA THR A 85 -7.46 10.42 -23.78
C THR A 85 -7.28 9.01 -24.31
N MET A 86 -8.27 8.50 -25.07
CA MET A 86 -8.17 7.19 -25.71
C MET A 86 -7.21 7.27 -26.90
N VAL A 87 -6.24 6.36 -26.93
CA VAL A 87 -5.30 6.20 -28.03
C VAL A 87 -5.85 5.17 -29.03
N THR A 88 -6.25 4.00 -28.55
CA THR A 88 -6.82 2.93 -29.37
C THR A 88 -7.84 2.11 -28.59
N ALA A 89 -8.73 1.44 -29.33
CA ALA A 89 -9.62 0.42 -28.81
C ALA A 89 -9.55 -0.83 -29.70
N VAL A 90 -9.52 -2.01 -29.09
CA VAL A 90 -9.43 -3.31 -29.75
C VAL A 90 -10.54 -4.20 -29.22
N GLU A 91 -11.43 -4.59 -30.12
CA GLU A 91 -12.51 -5.54 -29.85
C GLU A 91 -12.03 -6.97 -30.11
N ARG A 92 -12.42 -7.89 -29.22
CA ARG A 92 -12.23 -9.33 -29.39
C ARG A 92 -13.52 -10.07 -29.00
N ASP A 93 -13.52 -11.40 -28.95
CA ASP A 93 -14.76 -12.17 -28.77
C ASP A 93 -15.32 -12.05 -27.35
N PHE A 94 -14.44 -11.95 -26.36
CA PHE A 94 -14.83 -11.94 -24.95
C PHE A 94 -14.41 -10.66 -24.22
N SER A 95 -13.81 -9.70 -24.93
CA SER A 95 -13.29 -8.49 -24.31
C SER A 95 -13.30 -7.26 -25.21
N LEU A 96 -13.20 -6.09 -24.58
CA LEU A 96 -12.93 -4.81 -25.21
C LEU A 96 -11.75 -4.16 -24.49
N THR A 97 -10.62 -4.05 -25.18
CA THR A 97 -9.41 -3.42 -24.64
C THR A 97 -9.31 -1.98 -25.14
N THR A 98 -9.12 -1.05 -24.22
CA THR A 98 -8.94 0.38 -24.49
C THR A 98 -7.61 0.84 -23.92
N VAL A 99 -6.78 1.47 -24.77
CA VAL A 99 -5.50 2.05 -24.38
C VAL A 99 -5.68 3.55 -24.22
N PHE A 100 -5.20 4.08 -23.09
CA PHE A 100 -5.34 5.47 -22.70
C PHE A 100 -3.98 6.12 -22.45
N SER A 101 -3.96 7.44 -22.58
CA SER A 101 -2.96 8.33 -22.01
C SER A 101 -3.62 9.20 -20.95
N LEU A 102 -3.01 9.31 -19.76
CA LEU A 102 -3.45 10.27 -18.75
C LEU A 102 -3.21 11.70 -19.22
N ASN A 103 -4.22 12.56 -19.11
CA ASN A 103 -4.11 13.95 -19.54
C ASN A 103 -3.17 14.78 -18.64
N ALA A 104 -2.96 14.32 -17.40
CA ALA A 104 -2.17 15.03 -16.41
C ALA A 104 -0.66 15.01 -16.69
N ASP A 105 -0.14 13.91 -17.23
CA ASP A 105 1.31 13.67 -17.37
C ASP A 105 1.70 12.80 -18.57
N GLY A 106 0.74 12.31 -19.36
CA GLY A 106 0.99 11.45 -20.50
C GLY A 106 1.22 9.98 -20.14
N THR A 107 1.05 9.55 -18.88
CA THR A 107 1.28 8.15 -18.49
C THR A 107 0.31 7.23 -19.26
N PRO A 108 0.82 6.23 -20.01
CA PRO A 108 -0.02 5.29 -20.72
C PRO A 108 -0.59 4.25 -19.76
N LEU A 109 -1.81 3.77 -20.03
CA LEU A 109 -2.40 2.63 -19.34
C LEU A 109 -3.43 1.92 -20.22
N SER A 110 -3.57 0.62 -20.02
CA SER A 110 -4.50 -0.23 -20.77
C SER A 110 -5.57 -0.80 -19.84
N ILE A 111 -6.81 -0.83 -20.33
CA ILE A 111 -7.96 -1.37 -19.61
C ILE A 111 -8.68 -2.37 -20.50
N THR A 112 -8.83 -3.60 -20.03
CA THR A 112 -9.58 -4.65 -20.71
C THR A 112 -10.87 -4.92 -19.95
N ASN A 113 -11.99 -4.59 -20.58
CA ASN A 113 -13.32 -4.92 -20.10
C ASN A 113 -13.65 -6.36 -20.52
N VAL A 114 -13.82 -7.25 -19.55
CA VAL A 114 -13.99 -8.70 -19.77
C VAL A 114 -15.44 -9.13 -19.58
N TYR A 115 -15.95 -9.91 -20.53
CA TYR A 115 -17.16 -10.71 -20.40
C TYR A 115 -16.88 -12.12 -20.94
N ALA A 116 -16.41 -12.99 -20.04
CA ALA A 116 -16.02 -14.36 -20.37
C ALA A 116 -17.23 -15.24 -20.69
N PRO A 117 -17.05 -16.31 -21.47
CA PRO A 117 -18.15 -17.18 -21.88
C PRO A 117 -18.71 -18.00 -20.72
N VAL A 118 -20.03 -18.21 -20.76
CA VAL A 118 -20.75 -19.07 -19.80
C VAL A 118 -20.50 -20.55 -20.11
N LEU A 119 -20.40 -20.92 -21.38
CA LEU A 119 -20.22 -22.30 -21.82
C LEU A 119 -18.78 -22.77 -21.57
N SER A 120 -18.63 -23.91 -20.89
CA SER A 120 -17.33 -24.49 -20.59
C SER A 120 -16.47 -24.76 -21.83
N ALA A 121 -17.09 -25.08 -22.97
CA ALA A 121 -16.40 -25.35 -24.24
C ALA A 121 -15.65 -24.12 -24.80
N ASP A 122 -16.12 -22.91 -24.48
CA ASP A 122 -15.55 -21.66 -25.00
C ASP A 122 -14.51 -21.05 -24.04
N LYS A 123 -14.44 -21.51 -22.79
CA LYS A 123 -13.50 -20.99 -21.79
C LYS A 123 -12.03 -21.09 -22.22
N PRO A 124 -11.56 -22.17 -22.87
CA PRO A 124 -10.20 -22.22 -23.41
C PRO A 124 -9.91 -21.12 -24.45
N LEU A 125 -10.89 -20.74 -25.27
CA LEU A 125 -10.74 -19.65 -26.25
C LEU A 125 -10.58 -18.31 -25.54
N PHE A 126 -11.38 -18.07 -24.50
CA PHE A 126 -11.24 -16.87 -23.66
C PHE A 126 -9.87 -16.79 -22.97
N LEU A 127 -9.38 -17.88 -22.41
CA LEU A 127 -8.06 -17.90 -21.75
C LEU A 127 -6.92 -17.67 -22.77
N ALA A 128 -7.01 -18.25 -23.97
CA ALA A 128 -6.07 -17.96 -25.06
C ALA A 128 -6.15 -16.49 -25.52
N GLU A 129 -7.34 -15.89 -25.52
CA GLU A 129 -7.55 -14.47 -25.79
C GLU A 129 -6.82 -13.60 -24.76
N MET A 130 -6.91 -13.92 -23.46
CA MET A 130 -6.19 -13.20 -22.40
C MET A 130 -4.68 -13.20 -22.62
N VAL A 131 -4.10 -14.36 -22.96
CA VAL A 131 -2.66 -14.48 -23.28
C VAL A 131 -2.29 -13.68 -24.54
N THR A 132 -3.17 -13.69 -25.54
CA THR A 132 -2.94 -12.89 -26.76
C THR A 132 -2.95 -11.40 -26.45
N ILE A 133 -3.86 -10.94 -25.59
CA ILE A 133 -3.92 -9.54 -25.18
C ILE A 133 -2.65 -9.18 -24.39
N SER A 134 -2.20 -10.00 -23.43
CA SER A 134 -1.03 -9.68 -22.61
C SER A 134 0.22 -9.43 -23.44
N ASN A 135 0.40 -10.16 -24.56
CA ASN A 135 1.52 -9.98 -25.48
C ASN A 135 1.47 -8.66 -26.29
N THR A 136 0.33 -7.98 -26.29
CA THR A 136 0.15 -6.68 -26.98
C THR A 136 0.17 -5.49 -26.03
N ILE A 137 0.12 -5.72 -24.71
CA ILE A 137 0.10 -4.64 -23.74
C ILE A 137 1.52 -4.22 -23.38
N ASP A 138 1.78 -2.93 -23.54
CA ASP A 138 2.91 -2.25 -22.93
C ASP A 138 2.43 -1.34 -21.80
N GLY A 139 3.13 -1.35 -20.66
CA GLY A 139 2.79 -0.52 -19.50
C GLY A 139 1.74 -1.09 -18.51
N PRO A 140 1.15 -0.22 -17.66
CA PRO A 140 0.12 -0.56 -16.69
C PRO A 140 -1.13 -1.17 -17.34
N TRP A 141 -1.56 -2.33 -16.83
CA TRP A 141 -2.73 -3.03 -17.34
C TRP A 141 -3.72 -3.43 -16.24
N LEU A 142 -5.00 -3.15 -16.47
CA LEU A 142 -6.12 -3.59 -15.66
C LEU A 142 -7.08 -4.43 -16.52
N LEU A 143 -7.38 -5.66 -16.10
CA LEU A 143 -8.49 -6.45 -16.61
C LEU A 143 -9.60 -6.44 -15.57
N ALA A 144 -10.80 -6.01 -15.93
CA ALA A 144 -11.93 -5.97 -15.02
C ALA A 144 -13.21 -6.41 -15.72
N GLY A 145 -14.02 -7.21 -15.03
CA GLY A 145 -15.26 -7.69 -15.61
C GLY A 145 -15.76 -8.99 -14.99
N ASP A 146 -16.65 -9.63 -15.73
CA ASP A 146 -17.28 -10.90 -15.38
C ASP A 146 -16.50 -12.04 -16.05
N PHE A 147 -15.80 -12.83 -15.23
CA PHE A 147 -14.98 -13.94 -15.70
C PHE A 147 -15.77 -15.25 -15.83
N ASN A 148 -17.03 -15.32 -15.38
CA ASN A 148 -17.85 -16.54 -15.40
C ASN A 148 -17.15 -17.81 -14.88
N MET A 149 -16.12 -17.63 -14.04
CA MET A 149 -15.24 -18.68 -13.52
C MET A 149 -14.85 -18.35 -12.08
N ALA A 150 -15.05 -19.34 -11.20
CA ALA A 150 -14.55 -19.29 -9.82
C ALA A 150 -13.08 -19.72 -9.78
N ARG A 151 -12.30 -19.19 -8.85
CA ARG A 151 -10.85 -19.47 -8.71
C ARG A 151 -10.54 -20.44 -7.58
N SER A 152 -11.37 -20.47 -6.54
CA SER A 152 -11.20 -21.37 -5.40
C SER A 152 -12.57 -21.86 -4.86
N PRO A 153 -12.61 -22.96 -4.10
CA PRO A 153 -13.86 -23.47 -3.52
C PRO A 153 -14.62 -22.41 -2.69
N GLU A 154 -13.89 -21.52 -2.02
CA GLU A 154 -14.46 -20.44 -1.19
C GLU A 154 -15.21 -19.38 -2.02
N ASP A 155 -14.95 -19.30 -3.32
CA ASP A 155 -15.68 -18.42 -4.24
C ASP A 155 -17.11 -18.90 -4.49
N LYS A 156 -17.54 -20.02 -3.90
CA LYS A 156 -18.90 -20.55 -4.00
C LYS A 156 -19.44 -20.91 -2.62
N ASN A 157 -20.75 -20.74 -2.44
CA ASN A 157 -21.41 -21.07 -1.16
C ASN A 157 -21.87 -22.52 -1.03
N ASN A 158 -21.38 -23.42 -1.89
CA ASN A 158 -21.71 -24.85 -1.90
C ASN A 158 -20.62 -25.66 -2.59
N ASP A 159 -20.68 -26.98 -2.45
CA ASP A 159 -19.63 -27.91 -2.86
C ASP A 159 -19.59 -28.19 -4.38
N ASN A 160 -20.51 -27.62 -5.17
CA ASN A 160 -20.53 -27.81 -6.62
C ASN A 160 -19.48 -26.93 -7.31
N PHE A 161 -18.20 -27.26 -7.13
CA PHE A 161 -17.06 -26.50 -7.63
C PHE A 161 -16.35 -27.22 -8.78
N ASN A 162 -16.06 -26.50 -9.86
CA ASN A 162 -15.33 -27.05 -11.01
C ASN A 162 -13.83 -26.76 -10.88
N PHE A 163 -13.09 -27.71 -10.31
CA PHE A 163 -11.64 -27.62 -10.14
C PHE A 163 -10.88 -27.46 -11.46
N SER A 164 -11.34 -28.10 -12.54
CA SER A 164 -10.66 -28.03 -13.83
C SER A 164 -10.70 -26.61 -14.39
N GLU A 165 -11.86 -25.96 -14.35
CA GLU A 165 -12.00 -24.57 -14.81
C GLU A 165 -11.21 -23.60 -13.92
N ALA A 166 -11.27 -23.80 -12.60
CA ALA A 166 -10.52 -22.98 -11.66
C ALA A 166 -9.01 -23.07 -11.90
N ASN A 167 -8.48 -24.29 -12.10
CA ASN A 167 -7.07 -24.51 -12.41
C ASN A 167 -6.68 -23.83 -13.72
N MET A 168 -7.45 -24.01 -14.80
CA MET A 168 -7.16 -23.34 -16.08
C MET A 168 -7.09 -21.81 -15.96
N LEU A 169 -8.02 -21.20 -15.21
CA LEU A 169 -8.01 -19.76 -14.96
C LEU A 169 -6.79 -19.35 -14.12
N ASN A 170 -6.50 -20.06 -13.04
CA ASN A 170 -5.36 -19.77 -12.17
C ASN A 170 -4.03 -19.94 -12.91
N ASP A 171 -3.88 -20.99 -13.70
CA ASP A 171 -2.70 -21.27 -14.52
C ASP A 171 -2.48 -20.15 -15.54
N THR A 172 -3.56 -19.67 -16.17
CA THR A 172 -3.49 -18.54 -17.10
C THR A 172 -3.10 -17.25 -16.37
N ILE A 173 -3.77 -16.90 -15.26
CA ILE A 173 -3.44 -15.73 -14.42
C ILE A 173 -1.96 -15.76 -14.02
N ASN A 174 -1.45 -16.92 -13.61
CA ASN A 174 -0.05 -17.09 -13.23
C ASN A 174 0.89 -16.95 -14.45
N ALA A 175 0.55 -17.57 -15.58
CA ALA A 175 1.35 -17.54 -16.80
C ALA A 175 1.52 -16.13 -17.39
N ILE A 176 0.52 -15.26 -17.21
CA ILE A 176 0.57 -13.85 -17.64
C ILE A 176 0.82 -12.88 -16.47
N GLU A 177 1.30 -13.39 -15.34
CA GLU A 177 1.79 -12.62 -14.19
C GLU A 177 0.80 -11.58 -13.63
N LEU A 178 -0.49 -11.93 -13.62
CA LEU A 178 -1.54 -11.07 -13.11
C LEU A 178 -1.75 -11.22 -11.59
N ILE A 179 -2.00 -10.10 -10.94
CA ILE A 179 -2.37 -10.00 -9.53
C ILE A 179 -3.88 -9.76 -9.45
N ASP A 180 -4.60 -10.65 -8.76
CA ASP A 180 -6.01 -10.43 -8.41
C ASP A 180 -6.12 -9.47 -7.22
N ILE A 181 -6.83 -8.36 -7.41
CA ILE A 181 -7.06 -7.41 -6.32
C ILE A 181 -8.11 -7.99 -5.37
N PRO A 182 -7.79 -8.16 -4.07
CA PRO A 182 -8.71 -8.77 -3.14
C PRO A 182 -9.95 -7.89 -2.90
N LEU A 183 -11.12 -8.51 -2.97
CA LEU A 183 -12.39 -7.95 -2.53
C LEU A 183 -12.61 -8.38 -1.07
N VAL A 184 -12.43 -7.45 -0.13
CA VAL A 184 -12.38 -7.78 1.32
C VAL A 184 -13.72 -7.51 2.00
N ASP A 185 -14.54 -6.63 1.44
CA ASP A 185 -15.85 -6.23 1.97
C ASP A 185 -17.00 -7.16 1.55
N ARG A 186 -16.73 -8.15 0.66
CA ARG A 186 -17.75 -9.07 0.17
C ARG A 186 -17.16 -10.38 -0.36
N ALA A 187 -17.77 -11.52 0.02
CA ALA A 187 -17.37 -12.84 -0.45
C ALA A 187 -17.82 -13.16 -1.88
N TYR A 188 -19.06 -12.81 -2.26
CA TYR A 188 -19.67 -13.22 -3.53
C TYR A 188 -20.18 -12.03 -4.34
N THR A 189 -19.97 -12.03 -5.66
CA THR A 189 -20.41 -10.95 -6.55
C THR A 189 -21.68 -11.30 -7.30
N TRP A 190 -22.02 -12.59 -7.42
CA TRP A 190 -23.19 -13.09 -8.13
C TRP A 190 -24.20 -13.82 -7.22
N SER A 191 -25.49 -13.76 -7.58
CA SER A 191 -26.54 -14.62 -6.98
C SER A 191 -27.59 -15.02 -8.01
N ASN A 192 -28.03 -16.28 -7.97
CA ASN A 192 -29.19 -16.71 -8.76
C ASN A 192 -30.54 -16.15 -8.28
N LYS A 193 -30.58 -15.41 -7.15
CA LYS A 193 -31.76 -14.79 -6.54
C LYS A 193 -32.93 -15.76 -6.24
N ARG A 194 -32.64 -17.05 -6.02
CA ARG A 194 -33.64 -18.03 -5.55
C ARG A 194 -33.79 -17.97 -4.03
N ALA A 195 -34.86 -18.58 -3.50
CA ALA A 195 -35.13 -18.66 -2.06
C ALA A 195 -33.94 -19.25 -1.28
N THR A 196 -33.33 -20.31 -1.81
CA THR A 196 -32.02 -20.82 -1.38
C THR A 196 -30.99 -20.45 -2.45
N PRO A 197 -30.26 -19.33 -2.28
CA PRO A 197 -29.47 -18.80 -3.37
C PRO A 197 -28.16 -19.58 -3.56
N THR A 198 -27.79 -19.77 -4.82
CA THR A 198 -26.39 -20.05 -5.18
C THR A 198 -25.68 -18.72 -5.28
N LEU A 199 -24.57 -18.58 -4.57
CA LEU A 199 -23.72 -17.39 -4.53
C LEU A 199 -22.34 -17.76 -5.07
N VAL A 200 -21.81 -16.92 -5.96
CA VAL A 200 -20.51 -17.17 -6.60
C VAL A 200 -19.75 -15.85 -6.74
N ARG A 201 -18.42 -15.86 -6.60
CA ARG A 201 -17.55 -14.75 -6.99
C ARG A 201 -17.06 -14.94 -8.43
N LEU A 202 -17.69 -14.18 -9.34
CA LEU A 202 -17.43 -14.23 -10.79
C LEU A 202 -16.76 -12.97 -11.31
N ASP A 203 -17.01 -11.83 -10.66
CA ASP A 203 -16.50 -10.53 -11.07
C ASP A 203 -15.15 -10.27 -10.39
N ARG A 204 -14.14 -9.86 -11.16
CA ARG A 204 -12.76 -9.65 -10.66
C ARG A 204 -12.10 -8.45 -11.31
N CYS A 205 -11.06 -7.94 -10.63
CA CYS A 205 -10.13 -6.96 -11.17
C CYS A 205 -8.70 -7.51 -11.02
N LEU A 206 -8.07 -7.79 -12.16
CA LEU A 206 -6.71 -8.31 -12.26
C LEU A 206 -5.78 -7.21 -12.79
N ILE A 207 -4.59 -7.07 -12.23
CA ILE A 207 -3.60 -6.08 -12.67
C ILE A 207 -2.25 -6.73 -12.96
N ASN A 208 -1.45 -6.17 -13.87
CA ASN A 208 -0.08 -6.62 -14.05
C ASN A 208 0.90 -5.95 -13.06
N LEU A 209 2.13 -6.45 -13.01
CA LEU A 209 3.19 -5.90 -12.15
C LEU A 209 3.50 -4.43 -12.44
N THR A 210 3.42 -4.02 -13.71
CA THR A 210 3.65 -2.63 -14.10
C THR A 210 2.60 -1.71 -13.48
N TRP A 211 1.32 -2.08 -13.54
CA TRP A 211 0.25 -1.35 -12.84
C TRP A 211 0.50 -1.29 -11.34
N ASP A 212 0.91 -2.39 -10.72
CA ASP A 212 1.18 -2.42 -9.28
C ASP A 212 2.28 -1.45 -8.86
N SER A 213 3.31 -1.31 -9.70
CA SER A 213 4.38 -0.34 -9.48
C SER A 213 3.94 1.11 -9.70
N THR A 214 3.08 1.37 -10.68
CA THR A 214 2.57 2.70 -11.02
C THR A 214 1.50 3.18 -10.03
N PHE A 215 0.58 2.30 -9.64
CA PHE A 215 -0.53 2.59 -8.74
C PHE A 215 -0.48 1.68 -7.50
N PRO A 216 0.54 1.84 -6.63
CA PRO A 216 0.75 0.97 -5.48
C PRO A 216 -0.47 0.95 -4.53
N ASN A 217 -1.18 2.07 -4.39
CA ASN A 217 -2.38 2.14 -3.59
C ASN A 217 -3.63 1.80 -4.42
N THR A 218 -3.66 0.58 -4.97
CA THR A 218 -4.83 0.00 -5.65
C THR A 218 -5.67 -0.81 -4.67
N CYS A 219 -6.97 -0.56 -4.63
CA CYS A 219 -7.94 -1.23 -3.76
C CYS A 219 -9.25 -1.49 -4.51
N LEU A 220 -9.98 -2.53 -4.10
CA LEU A 220 -11.25 -2.94 -4.68
C LEU A 220 -12.31 -2.99 -3.60
N THR A 221 -13.48 -2.43 -3.88
CA THR A 221 -14.64 -2.45 -2.98
C THR A 221 -15.90 -2.82 -3.76
N SER A 222 -16.85 -3.45 -3.10
CA SER A 222 -18.16 -3.74 -3.66
C SER A 222 -19.13 -2.57 -3.46
N LEU A 223 -20.02 -2.37 -4.43
CA LEU A 223 -21.15 -1.44 -4.30
C LEU A 223 -22.44 -2.22 -4.03
N THR A 224 -23.54 -1.50 -3.84
CA THR A 224 -24.83 -2.12 -3.57
C THR A 224 -25.34 -2.85 -4.81
N ARG A 225 -25.80 -4.10 -4.65
CA ARG A 225 -26.48 -4.87 -5.70
C ARG A 225 -27.90 -4.34 -5.90
N SER A 226 -28.05 -3.26 -6.66
CA SER A 226 -29.34 -2.61 -6.94
C SER A 226 -30.03 -3.16 -8.20
N VAL A 227 -29.30 -3.23 -9.31
CA VAL A 227 -29.89 -3.46 -10.65
C VAL A 227 -29.82 -4.90 -11.13
N SER A 228 -28.70 -5.57 -10.87
CA SER A 228 -28.33 -6.85 -11.50
C SER A 228 -28.33 -8.00 -10.49
N ASN A 229 -28.12 -9.22 -10.97
CA ASN A 229 -27.65 -10.34 -10.16
C ASN A 229 -26.16 -10.26 -9.84
N HIS A 230 -25.43 -9.36 -10.51
CA HIS A 230 -24.04 -9.03 -10.21
C HIS A 230 -23.94 -7.79 -9.32
N VAL A 231 -22.91 -7.77 -8.48
CA VAL A 231 -22.52 -6.65 -7.64
C VAL A 231 -21.57 -5.76 -8.44
N PRO A 232 -21.81 -4.45 -8.57
CA PRO A 232 -20.83 -3.54 -9.16
C PRO A 232 -19.56 -3.51 -8.32
N LEU A 233 -18.40 -3.51 -8.98
CA LEU A 233 -17.09 -3.40 -8.36
C LEU A 233 -16.49 -2.03 -8.63
N LEU A 234 -16.02 -1.35 -7.58
CA LEU A 234 -15.32 -0.08 -7.68
C LEU A 234 -13.85 -0.28 -7.30
N LEU A 235 -12.97 -0.15 -8.28
CA LEU A 235 -11.52 -0.14 -8.09
C LEU A 235 -11.04 1.30 -7.96
N THR A 236 -10.25 1.58 -6.93
CA THR A 236 -9.55 2.86 -6.75
C THR A 236 -8.06 2.62 -6.88
N ALA A 237 -7.39 3.42 -7.71
CA ALA A 237 -5.96 3.31 -7.97
C ALA A 237 -5.29 4.65 -7.68
N SER A 238 -4.23 4.65 -6.88
CA SER A 238 -3.49 5.88 -6.58
C SER A 238 -1.99 5.64 -6.52
N THR A 239 -1.26 6.63 -7.04
CA THR A 239 0.20 6.75 -6.88
C THR A 239 0.60 7.06 -5.43
N LYS A 240 -0.31 7.65 -4.64
CA LYS A 240 -0.05 8.01 -3.24
C LYS A 240 -0.46 6.88 -2.31
N VAL A 241 0.52 6.37 -1.59
CA VAL A 241 0.31 5.47 -0.45
C VAL A 241 0.15 6.35 0.80
N PRO A 242 -0.97 6.25 1.54
CA PRO A 242 -1.12 6.94 2.83
C PRO A 242 0.05 6.57 3.74
N LYS A 243 0.79 7.57 4.21
CA LYS A 243 1.84 7.39 5.23
C LYS A 243 1.26 7.81 6.57
N GLY A 244 1.26 6.91 7.55
CA GLY A 244 0.92 7.27 8.91
C GLY A 244 1.88 8.34 9.45
N ALA A 245 1.38 9.26 10.27
CA ALA A 245 2.15 10.36 10.86
C ALA A 245 3.05 9.92 12.04
N CYS A 246 3.45 8.65 12.08
CA CYS A 246 4.30 8.11 13.13
C CYS A 246 5.76 8.45 12.82
N PHE A 247 6.44 9.08 13.78
CA PHE A 247 7.86 9.32 13.68
C PHE A 247 8.63 8.03 13.93
N ARG A 248 9.64 7.79 13.09
CA ARG A 248 10.64 6.75 13.27
C ARG A 248 12.00 7.37 12.99
N PHE A 249 12.95 7.11 13.87
CA PHE A 249 14.34 7.47 13.68
C PHE A 249 14.92 6.67 12.50
N GLU A 250 15.61 7.35 11.59
CA GLU A 250 16.26 6.70 10.46
C GLU A 250 17.76 6.54 10.73
N ASP A 251 18.26 5.30 10.71
CA ASP A 251 19.67 5.00 11.00
C ASP A 251 20.61 5.65 9.99
N ALA A 252 20.12 5.88 8.76
CA ALA A 252 20.76 6.65 7.71
C ALA A 252 21.26 8.02 8.20
N TRP A 253 20.54 8.69 9.11
CA TRP A 253 20.94 10.00 9.61
C TRP A 253 22.25 9.97 10.39
N LEU A 254 22.61 8.83 11.01
CA LEU A 254 23.87 8.68 11.75
C LEU A 254 25.11 8.71 10.83
N HIS A 255 24.94 8.61 9.51
CA HIS A 255 26.04 8.77 8.56
C HIS A 255 26.39 10.24 8.30
N HIS A 256 25.57 11.19 8.76
CA HIS A 256 25.87 12.62 8.65
C HIS A 256 26.54 13.15 9.92
N ALA A 257 27.76 13.68 9.77
CA ALA A 257 28.46 14.33 10.89
C ALA A 257 27.63 15.49 11.48
N ALA A 258 27.12 16.38 10.62
CA ALA A 258 26.28 17.50 11.04
C ALA A 258 25.00 17.07 11.77
N PHE A 259 24.46 15.88 11.48
CA PHE A 259 23.34 15.34 12.23
C PHE A 259 23.74 14.93 13.65
N LYS A 260 24.89 14.26 13.80
CA LYS A 260 25.43 13.90 15.12
C LYS A 260 25.67 15.15 15.96
N ASP A 261 26.25 16.19 15.38
CA ASP A 261 26.49 17.47 16.05
C ASP A 261 25.16 18.11 16.50
N LEU A 262 24.16 18.17 15.61
CA LEU A 262 22.82 18.65 15.93
C LEU A 262 22.20 17.88 17.10
N MET A 263 22.31 16.54 17.11
CA MET A 263 21.78 15.71 18.18
C MET A 263 22.54 15.90 19.49
N GLN A 264 23.86 16.03 19.47
CA GLN A 264 24.65 16.32 20.66
C GLN A 264 24.24 17.64 21.31
N VAL A 265 24.06 18.71 20.52
CA VAL A 265 23.57 20.00 21.00
C VAL A 265 22.14 19.88 21.53
N THR A 266 21.26 19.19 20.80
CA THR A 266 19.86 19.00 21.21
C THR A 266 19.74 18.23 22.52
N LEU A 267 20.58 17.20 22.70
CA LEU A 267 20.64 16.38 23.89
C LEU A 267 21.28 17.15 25.04
N ALA A 268 22.29 18.00 24.83
CA ALA A 268 22.93 18.77 25.90
C ALA A 268 21.96 19.71 26.65
N ASN A 269 20.85 20.10 26.03
CA ASN A 269 19.83 20.93 26.68
C ASN A 269 19.19 20.22 27.87
N HIS A 270 19.24 20.86 29.04
CA HIS A 270 18.63 20.37 30.26
C HIS A 270 17.12 20.60 30.22
N SER A 271 16.36 19.63 30.71
CA SER A 271 14.91 19.71 30.82
C SER A 271 14.51 19.60 32.29
N HIS A 272 13.63 20.49 32.75
CA HIS A 272 13.11 20.48 34.12
C HIS A 272 11.96 19.47 34.30
N GLY A 273 11.81 18.92 35.50
CA GLY A 273 10.77 17.95 35.90
C GLY A 273 11.37 16.76 36.64
N SER A 274 10.55 15.76 36.96
CA SER A 274 11.05 14.45 37.42
C SER A 274 11.90 13.78 36.34
N SER A 275 12.70 12.77 36.70
CA SER A 275 13.60 12.08 35.76
C SER A 275 12.87 11.58 34.50
N ALA A 276 11.67 11.02 34.67
CA ALA A 276 10.80 10.60 33.58
C ALA A 276 10.35 11.78 32.70
N GLN A 277 9.84 12.85 33.31
CA GLN A 277 9.38 14.04 32.57
C GLN A 277 10.52 14.72 31.80
N ALA A 278 11.69 14.83 32.43
CA ALA A 278 12.89 15.41 31.83
C ALA A 278 13.36 14.59 30.62
N LEU A 279 13.41 13.25 30.75
CA LEU A 279 13.78 12.36 29.65
C LEU A 279 12.77 12.45 28.50
N VAL A 280 11.46 12.42 28.79
CA VAL A 280 10.40 12.55 27.77
C VAL A 280 10.52 13.88 27.02
N LYS A 281 10.74 15.00 27.73
CA LYS A 281 10.94 16.32 27.11
C LYS A 281 12.18 16.31 26.20
N ARG A 282 13.30 15.74 26.65
CA ARG A 282 14.52 15.57 25.84
C ARG A 282 14.26 14.76 24.56
N LEU A 283 13.60 13.62 24.67
CA LEU A 283 13.26 12.79 23.49
C LEU A 283 12.29 13.51 22.54
N LYS A 284 11.33 14.28 23.05
CA LYS A 284 10.46 15.15 22.24
C LYS A 284 11.25 16.25 21.51
N ASN A 285 12.28 16.81 22.14
CA ASN A 285 13.17 17.78 21.49
C ASN A 285 13.98 17.12 20.36
N CYS A 286 14.55 15.94 20.62
CA CYS A 286 15.26 15.15 19.61
C CYS A 286 14.34 14.83 18.42
N HIS A 287 13.10 14.44 18.69
CA HIS A 287 12.10 14.16 17.67
C HIS A 287 11.84 15.40 16.80
N ARG A 288 11.66 16.59 17.39
CA ARG A 288 11.51 17.85 16.63
C ARG A 288 12.74 18.16 15.77
N ALA A 289 13.94 17.99 16.33
CA ALA A 289 15.18 18.22 15.60
C ALA A 289 15.35 17.22 14.43
N CYS A 290 15.04 15.94 14.63
CA CYS A 290 15.04 14.92 13.58
C CYS A 290 14.05 15.25 12.46
N ARG A 291 12.83 15.70 12.79
CA ARG A 291 11.84 16.14 11.79
C ARG A 291 12.33 17.36 10.99
N SER A 292 12.99 18.31 11.64
CA SER A 292 13.59 19.47 10.97
C SER A 292 14.70 19.03 10.01
N TRP A 293 15.61 18.17 10.50
CA TRP A 293 16.70 17.58 9.70
C TRP A 293 16.18 16.86 8.46
N SER A 294 15.18 15.99 8.63
CA SER A 294 14.60 15.22 7.53
C SER A 294 14.00 16.10 6.42
N ARG A 295 13.52 17.31 6.74
CA ARG A 295 12.97 18.24 5.73
C ARG A 295 14.05 18.99 4.94
N GLN A 296 15.25 19.10 5.50
CA GLN A 296 16.38 19.78 4.88
C GLN A 296 17.18 18.85 3.94
N LEU A 297 17.10 17.54 4.16
CA LEU A 297 17.75 16.55 3.32
C LEU A 297 17.11 16.50 1.92
N ARG A 298 17.94 16.69 0.89
CA ARG A 298 17.55 16.40 -0.49
C ARG A 298 17.35 14.88 -0.68
N PRO A 299 16.47 14.46 -1.60
CA PRO A 299 16.31 13.04 -1.94
C PRO A 299 17.66 12.36 -2.24
N LEU A 300 17.83 11.13 -1.76
CA LEU A 300 19.05 10.34 -1.94
C LEU A 300 19.44 10.24 -3.42
N ASP A 301 18.49 9.92 -4.29
CA ASP A 301 18.72 9.72 -5.72
C ASP A 301 19.20 11.01 -6.41
N GLN A 302 18.67 12.17 -6.00
CA GLN A 302 19.12 13.45 -6.52
C GLN A 302 20.57 13.72 -6.10
N ARG A 303 20.91 13.51 -4.82
CA ARG A 303 22.28 13.71 -4.32
C ARG A 303 23.27 12.79 -5.02
N GLU A 304 22.89 11.55 -5.25
CA GLU A 304 23.71 10.59 -6.00
C GLU A 304 23.94 11.05 -7.44
N ASN A 305 22.88 11.39 -8.17
CA ASN A 305 22.97 11.83 -9.56
C ASN A 305 23.80 13.12 -9.70
N ASP A 306 23.59 14.10 -8.82
CA ASP A 306 24.36 15.35 -8.81
C ASP A 306 25.86 15.06 -8.58
N THR A 307 26.17 14.16 -7.64
CA THR A 307 27.56 13.81 -7.30
C THR A 307 28.24 13.01 -8.41
N LYS A 308 27.53 12.03 -9.00
CA LYS A 308 28.01 11.28 -10.17
C LYS A 308 28.28 12.20 -11.36
N SER A 309 27.35 13.10 -11.67
CA SER A 309 27.52 14.07 -12.76
C SER A 309 28.76 14.95 -12.56
N LEU A 310 29.08 15.33 -11.32
CA LEU A 310 30.30 16.08 -11.01
C LEU A 310 31.56 15.24 -11.23
N VAL A 311 31.56 13.97 -10.82
CA VAL A 311 32.68 13.05 -11.06
C VAL A 311 32.88 12.83 -12.55
N ASP A 312 31.82 12.51 -13.29
CA ASP A 312 31.86 12.30 -14.74
C ASP A 312 32.40 13.55 -15.47
N ALA A 313 31.99 14.74 -15.05
CA ALA A 313 32.49 15.99 -15.63
C ALA A 313 33.99 16.21 -15.37
N LEU A 314 34.50 15.82 -14.20
CA LEU A 314 35.93 15.90 -13.88
C LEU A 314 36.74 14.84 -14.64
N ASP A 315 36.19 13.64 -14.83
CA ASP A 315 36.84 12.59 -15.62
C ASP A 315 36.94 12.98 -17.10
N LEU A 316 35.86 13.55 -17.68
CA LEU A 316 35.89 14.12 -19.04
C LEU A 316 36.90 15.27 -19.19
N LEU A 317 37.09 16.08 -18.14
CA LEU A 317 38.08 17.15 -18.14
C LEU A 317 39.51 16.59 -18.13
N GLU A 318 39.73 15.48 -17.42
CA GLU A 318 41.03 14.78 -17.33
C GLU A 318 41.48 14.19 -18.68
N GLU A 319 40.53 13.77 -19.53
CA GLU A 319 40.81 13.29 -20.89
C GLU A 319 41.41 14.39 -21.79
N VAL A 320 41.06 15.65 -21.53
CA VAL A 320 41.54 16.79 -22.32
C VAL A 320 42.84 17.36 -21.76
N ARG A 321 42.98 17.39 -20.42
CA ARG A 321 44.19 17.87 -19.74
C ARG A 321 44.33 17.28 -18.33
N PRO A 322 45.55 17.24 -17.77
CA PRO A 322 45.71 16.93 -16.35
C PRO A 322 44.86 17.84 -15.45
N LEU A 323 44.25 17.26 -14.41
CA LEU A 323 43.49 18.01 -13.42
C LEU A 323 44.42 18.89 -12.56
N HIS A 324 43.93 20.08 -12.24
CA HIS A 324 44.57 20.93 -11.25
C HIS A 324 44.38 20.37 -9.84
N HIS A 325 45.24 20.77 -8.90
CA HIS A 325 45.19 20.27 -7.53
C HIS A 325 43.82 20.48 -6.84
N SER A 326 43.15 21.60 -7.10
CA SER A 326 41.81 21.88 -6.60
C SER A 326 40.75 20.97 -7.21
N GLU A 327 40.87 20.65 -8.50
CA GLU A 327 39.95 19.76 -9.23
C GLU A 327 40.11 18.30 -8.77
N ASP A 328 41.36 17.83 -8.60
CA ASP A 328 41.61 16.51 -8.04
C ASP A 328 41.10 16.40 -6.59
N THR A 329 41.30 17.45 -5.79
CA THR A 329 40.77 17.49 -4.42
C THR A 329 39.23 17.45 -4.43
N LEU A 330 38.58 18.20 -5.32
CA LEU A 330 37.13 18.18 -5.49
C LEU A 330 36.64 16.79 -5.93
N ARG A 331 37.34 16.14 -6.87
CA ARG A 331 37.02 14.77 -7.31
C ARG A 331 37.09 13.79 -6.15
N ARG A 332 38.18 13.83 -5.36
CA ARG A 332 38.34 12.98 -4.18
C ARG A 332 37.21 13.21 -3.17
N LEU A 333 36.83 14.47 -2.92
CA LEU A 333 35.69 14.79 -2.04
C LEU A 333 34.35 14.31 -2.61
N ALA A 334 34.13 14.43 -3.92
CA ALA A 334 32.92 13.95 -4.59
C ALA A 334 32.81 12.42 -4.52
N ILE A 335 33.89 11.69 -4.78
CA ILE A 335 33.95 10.23 -4.65
C ILE A 335 33.69 9.79 -3.21
N GLN A 336 34.30 10.46 -2.22
CA GLN A 336 34.02 10.21 -0.80
C GLN A 336 32.55 10.51 -0.46
N GLY A 337 31.98 11.58 -1.00
CA GLY A 337 30.57 11.92 -0.88
C GLY A 337 29.66 10.82 -1.44
N LEU A 338 30.00 10.27 -2.61
CA LEU A 338 29.27 9.18 -3.23
C LEU A 338 29.32 7.90 -2.39
N GLN A 339 30.50 7.58 -1.82
CA GLN A 339 30.66 6.47 -0.89
C GLN A 339 29.80 6.66 0.39
N ALA A 340 29.74 7.87 0.93
CA ALA A 340 28.89 8.19 2.07
C ALA A 340 27.39 8.06 1.75
N ILE A 341 26.96 8.52 0.56
CA ILE A 341 25.58 8.35 0.07
C ILE A 341 25.24 6.85 -0.06
N ASN A 342 26.15 6.03 -0.57
CA ASN A 342 25.94 4.59 -0.68
C ASN A 342 25.78 3.93 0.70
N GLN A 343 26.60 4.32 1.69
CA GLN A 343 26.45 3.84 3.06
C GLN A 343 25.10 4.26 3.68
N GLU A 344 24.69 5.52 3.48
CA GLU A 344 23.39 6.04 3.91
C GLU A 344 22.23 5.23 3.30
N ARG A 345 22.27 4.97 1.98
CA ARG A 345 21.28 4.17 1.28
C ARG A 345 21.22 2.74 1.82
N LEU A 346 22.37 2.11 2.05
CA LEU A 346 22.42 0.76 2.62
C LEU A 346 21.82 0.71 4.03
N ALA A 347 22.10 1.69 4.88
CA ALA A 347 21.49 1.79 6.22
C ALA A 347 19.96 1.96 6.11
N PHE A 348 19.50 2.87 5.25
CA PHE A 348 18.08 3.12 4.99
C PHE A 348 17.32 1.86 4.55
N LEU A 349 17.92 1.06 3.65
CA LEU A 349 17.34 -0.18 3.15
C LEU A 349 17.36 -1.28 4.23
N ARG A 350 18.48 -1.48 4.93
CA ARG A 350 18.61 -2.48 6.00
C ARG A 350 17.54 -2.33 7.08
N GLN A 351 17.28 -1.09 7.51
CA GLN A 351 16.27 -0.78 8.51
C GLN A 351 14.84 -1.13 8.07
N ARG A 352 14.56 -1.09 6.75
CA ARG A 352 13.25 -1.39 6.19
C ARG A 352 13.04 -2.86 5.89
N PHE A 353 14.11 -3.57 5.53
CA PHE A 353 14.00 -4.94 5.05
C PHE A 353 14.15 -6.00 6.15
N ASN A 354 14.68 -5.66 7.33
CA ASN A 354 15.14 -6.60 8.38
C ASN A 354 16.14 -7.63 7.78
N LEU A 355 17.30 -7.76 8.41
CA LEU A 355 18.49 -8.43 7.84
C LEU A 355 18.33 -9.92 7.45
N ARG A 356 17.16 -10.53 7.69
CA ARG A 356 16.85 -11.94 7.41
C ARG A 356 16.58 -12.24 5.93
N LEU A 357 16.32 -11.23 5.09
CA LEU A 357 16.14 -11.38 3.62
C LEU A 357 17.24 -10.68 2.80
N ALA A 358 17.95 -9.71 3.40
CA ALA A 358 18.96 -8.90 2.71
C ALA A 358 20.32 -9.60 2.54
N THR A 359 20.49 -10.80 3.11
CA THR A 359 21.72 -11.60 2.98
C THR A 359 21.78 -12.37 1.65
N GLU A 360 20.67 -12.48 0.90
CA GLU A 360 20.55 -13.24 -0.35
C GLU A 360 20.49 -12.36 -1.62
N TRP A 361 21.15 -11.19 -1.62
CA TRP A 361 21.49 -10.37 -2.80
C TRP A 361 20.67 -10.62 -4.10
N ASP A 362 19.60 -9.84 -4.29
CA ASP A 362 19.06 -9.52 -5.62
C ASP A 362 18.70 -8.02 -5.65
N GLU A 363 18.89 -7.39 -6.82
CA GLU A 363 19.11 -5.96 -7.08
C GLU A 363 17.89 -5.04 -6.83
N ASN A 364 17.29 -5.02 -5.63
CA ASN A 364 16.05 -4.27 -5.39
C ASN A 364 15.04 -4.50 -6.53
N SER A 365 14.92 -5.77 -6.93
CA SER A 365 14.26 -6.17 -8.17
C SER A 365 12.77 -5.85 -8.12
N LYS A 366 12.15 -5.75 -9.31
CA LYS A 366 10.68 -5.58 -9.45
C LYS A 366 9.89 -6.59 -8.58
N PHE A 367 10.46 -7.78 -8.37
CA PHE A 367 9.91 -8.81 -7.50
C PHE A 367 9.70 -8.34 -6.06
N PHE A 368 10.70 -7.71 -5.41
CA PHE A 368 10.54 -7.25 -4.03
C PHE A 368 9.53 -6.12 -3.89
N HIS A 369 9.51 -5.20 -4.86
CA HIS A 369 8.50 -4.16 -4.91
C HIS A 369 7.08 -4.75 -5.01
N ALA A 370 6.90 -5.76 -5.87
CA ALA A 370 5.64 -6.50 -5.98
C ALA A 370 5.27 -7.24 -4.68
N CYS A 371 6.22 -7.94 -4.05
CA CYS A 371 5.99 -8.61 -2.77
C CYS A 371 5.65 -7.63 -1.64
N ALA A 372 6.34 -6.49 -1.56
CA ALA A 372 6.09 -5.46 -0.55
C ALA A 372 4.72 -4.80 -0.76
N ASN A 373 4.36 -4.49 -2.01
CA ASN A 373 3.03 -3.98 -2.36
C ASN A 373 1.92 -5.01 -2.03
N GLY A 374 2.16 -6.29 -2.34
CA GLY A 374 1.27 -7.41 -2.00
C GLY A 374 1.04 -7.52 -0.49
N ARG A 375 2.13 -7.55 0.31
CA ARG A 375 2.04 -7.53 1.78
C ARG A 375 1.31 -6.30 2.30
N ARG A 376 1.58 -5.12 1.73
CA ARG A 376 0.88 -3.89 2.11
C ARG A 376 -0.62 -4.01 1.83
N ARG A 377 -1.03 -4.51 0.66
CA ARG A 377 -2.46 -4.73 0.34
C ARG A 377 -3.11 -5.70 1.33
N SER A 378 -2.45 -6.82 1.63
CA SER A 378 -2.96 -7.82 2.58
C SER A 378 -3.10 -7.28 4.00
N ASN A 379 -2.15 -6.45 4.44
CA ASN A 379 -2.15 -5.87 5.79
C ASN A 379 -2.95 -4.57 5.89
N LYS A 380 -3.49 -4.06 4.78
CA LYS A 380 -4.28 -2.83 4.77
C LYS A 380 -5.66 -3.13 5.33
N ILE A 381 -5.96 -2.56 6.49
CA ILE A 381 -7.33 -2.54 7.03
C ILE A 381 -8.19 -1.71 6.07
N GLN A 382 -9.03 -2.37 5.27
CA GLN A 382 -9.89 -1.69 4.30
C GLN A 382 -11.09 -1.04 5.00
N THR A 383 -11.75 -1.78 5.88
CA THR A 383 -12.95 -1.34 6.60
C THR A 383 -12.84 -1.73 8.08
N LEU A 384 -13.38 -0.88 8.95
CA LEU A 384 -13.70 -1.24 10.34
C LEU A 384 -15.21 -1.12 10.53
N GLU A 385 -15.81 -2.09 11.22
CA GLU A 385 -17.23 -2.07 11.54
C GLU A 385 -17.42 -1.82 13.04
N ILE A 386 -18.26 -0.85 13.38
CA ILE A 386 -18.70 -0.56 14.75
C ILE A 386 -20.21 -0.40 14.72
N ASP A 387 -20.91 -1.11 15.61
CA ASP A 387 -22.37 -1.01 15.78
C ASP A 387 -23.15 -1.15 14.45
N GLY A 388 -22.66 -2.00 13.54
CA GLY A 388 -23.25 -2.22 12.22
C GLY A 388 -22.93 -1.15 11.16
N VAL A 389 -22.12 -0.14 11.49
CA VAL A 389 -21.67 0.91 10.57
C VAL A 389 -20.25 0.63 10.10
N SER A 390 -20.08 0.54 8.77
CA SER A 390 -18.78 0.33 8.13
C SER A 390 -18.06 1.65 7.86
N HIS A 391 -16.85 1.79 8.40
CA HIS A 391 -15.97 2.93 8.21
C HIS A 391 -14.80 2.57 7.29
N THR A 392 -14.67 3.28 6.16
CA THR A 392 -13.65 3.01 5.13
C THR A 392 -12.53 4.06 5.09
N SER A 393 -12.79 5.28 5.56
CA SER A 393 -11.81 6.37 5.56
C SER A 393 -10.67 6.10 6.54
N HIS A 394 -9.44 6.53 6.19
CA HIS A 394 -8.27 6.29 7.04
C HIS A 394 -8.40 7.01 8.39
N ASP A 395 -8.87 8.26 8.37
CA ASP A 395 -8.99 9.09 9.57
C ASP A 395 -10.04 8.53 10.54
N ALA A 396 -11.21 8.10 10.03
CA ALA A 396 -12.22 7.45 10.88
C ALA A 396 -11.68 6.15 11.49
N LYS A 397 -10.98 5.32 10.71
CA LYS A 397 -10.37 4.10 11.25
C LYS A 397 -9.30 4.40 12.31
N GLN A 398 -8.52 5.46 12.13
CA GLN A 398 -7.53 5.88 13.11
C GLN A 398 -8.18 6.34 14.41
N GLU A 399 -9.23 7.17 14.33
CA GLU A 399 -9.99 7.66 15.48
C GLU A 399 -10.67 6.51 16.24
N ILE A 400 -11.32 5.61 15.52
CA ILE A 400 -11.91 4.37 16.07
C ILE A 400 -10.90 3.57 16.90
N LEU A 401 -9.74 3.27 16.31
CA LEU A 401 -8.73 2.46 16.99
C LEU A 401 -8.13 3.22 18.17
N HIS A 402 -7.90 4.52 18.01
CA HIS A 402 -7.43 5.39 19.09
C HIS A 402 -8.41 5.36 20.27
N ASP A 403 -9.70 5.57 20.03
CA ASP A 403 -10.71 5.63 21.08
C ASP A 403 -10.95 4.28 21.73
N TYR A 404 -10.93 3.19 20.95
CA TYR A 404 -10.99 1.83 21.50
C TYR A 404 -9.83 1.57 22.47
N TYR A 405 -8.58 1.79 22.05
CA TYR A 405 -7.42 1.55 22.90
C TYR A 405 -7.29 2.56 24.03
N LYS A 406 -7.69 3.81 23.81
CA LYS A 406 -7.81 4.80 24.87
C LYS A 406 -8.78 4.29 25.92
N ASN A 407 -10.02 3.95 25.57
CA ASN A 407 -10.98 3.45 26.56
C ASN A 407 -10.51 2.17 27.25
N LEU A 408 -9.83 1.26 26.53
CA LEU A 408 -9.27 0.04 27.09
C LEU A 408 -8.15 0.31 28.12
N LEU A 409 -7.31 1.33 27.88
CA LEU A 409 -6.10 1.60 28.68
C LEU A 409 -6.27 2.75 29.69
N ASP A 410 -7.10 3.75 29.40
CA ASP A 410 -7.39 4.93 30.24
C ASP A 410 -8.48 4.65 31.27
N SER A 411 -9.26 3.56 31.16
CA SER A 411 -10.28 3.25 32.17
C SER A 411 -9.60 2.74 33.44
N PRO A 412 -9.57 3.50 34.56
CA PRO A 412 -9.07 3.00 35.82
C PRO A 412 -10.10 2.00 36.36
N THR A 413 -10.04 0.77 35.86
CA THR A 413 -10.70 -0.34 36.52
C THR A 413 -9.82 -0.72 37.70
N THR A 414 -10.42 -0.78 38.90
CA THR A 414 -9.76 -1.33 40.08
C THR A 414 -9.31 -2.74 39.71
N THR A 415 -8.01 -2.91 39.46
CA THR A 415 -7.47 -4.18 39.01
C THR A 415 -7.42 -5.09 40.22
N HIS A 416 -8.45 -5.91 40.38
CA HIS A 416 -8.47 -6.95 41.39
C HIS A 416 -7.64 -8.11 40.86
N TRP A 417 -6.50 -8.34 41.50
CA TRP A 417 -5.71 -9.53 41.27
C TRP A 417 -6.50 -10.70 41.82
N ASN A 418 -7.13 -11.49 40.94
CA ASN A 418 -7.96 -12.65 41.31
C ASN A 418 -7.11 -13.87 41.74
N PHE A 419 -5.84 -13.64 42.05
CA PHE A 419 -4.90 -14.64 42.49
C PHE A 419 -3.97 -13.99 43.51
N ASP A 420 -3.56 -14.76 44.52
CA ASP A 420 -2.42 -14.38 45.34
C ASP A 420 -1.15 -14.74 44.58
N LEU A 421 -0.21 -13.79 44.46
CA LEU A 421 1.12 -14.08 43.91
C LEU A 421 1.83 -15.20 44.68
N ARG A 422 1.48 -15.38 45.96
CA ARG A 422 1.95 -16.49 46.81
C ARG A 422 1.39 -17.84 46.36
N ASP A 423 0.23 -17.90 45.73
CA ASP A 423 -0.32 -19.17 45.21
C ASP A 423 0.35 -19.59 43.90
N LEU A 424 0.72 -18.61 43.05
CA LEU A 424 1.44 -18.86 41.80
C LEU A 424 2.94 -19.13 42.02
N TYR A 425 3.52 -18.50 43.04
CA TYR A 425 4.92 -18.62 43.39
C TYR A 425 5.11 -18.96 44.88
N PRO A 426 4.63 -20.13 45.34
CA PRO A 426 4.57 -20.49 46.77
C PRO A 426 5.94 -20.61 47.44
N THR A 427 7.00 -20.79 46.66
CA THR A 427 8.38 -20.87 47.14
C THR A 427 9.16 -19.56 46.98
N LEU A 428 8.59 -18.55 46.33
CA LEU A 428 9.29 -17.32 45.96
C LEU A 428 9.04 -16.26 47.04
N SER A 429 9.93 -16.21 48.03
CA SER A 429 9.87 -15.20 49.09
C SER A 429 10.36 -13.84 48.58
N VAL A 430 9.44 -13.04 48.06
CA VAL A 430 9.73 -11.66 47.60
C VAL A 430 10.00 -10.71 48.77
N ALA A 431 9.58 -11.07 49.99
CA ALA A 431 9.76 -10.25 51.19
C ALA A 431 11.25 -10.01 51.53
N ASN A 432 12.12 -10.94 51.13
CA ASN A 432 13.57 -10.85 51.27
C ASN A 432 14.28 -10.81 49.91
N ALA A 433 13.55 -10.59 48.81
CA ALA A 433 14.18 -10.39 47.51
C ALA A 433 14.97 -9.08 47.58
N ASN A 434 16.29 -9.21 47.74
CA ASN A 434 17.20 -8.08 47.66
C ASN A 434 17.23 -7.64 46.20
N LEU A 435 16.28 -6.79 45.82
CA LEU A 435 16.30 -6.08 44.56
C LEU A 435 17.45 -5.10 44.67
N SER A 436 18.66 -5.53 44.34
CA SER A 436 19.82 -4.66 44.26
C SER A 436 19.51 -3.50 43.29
N PRO A 437 20.08 -2.31 43.51
CA PRO A 437 20.02 -1.24 42.53
C PRO A 437 20.50 -1.74 41.16
N PHE A 438 19.92 -1.20 40.09
CA PHE A 438 20.37 -1.54 38.74
C PHE A 438 21.84 -1.20 38.56
N ASP A 439 22.60 -2.16 38.04
CA ASP A 439 24.00 -1.93 37.74
C ASP A 439 24.15 -1.16 36.43
N GLN A 440 25.09 -0.21 36.42
CA GLN A 440 25.33 0.63 35.26
C GLN A 440 25.84 -0.17 34.05
N ASP A 441 26.72 -1.14 34.32
CA ASP A 441 27.34 -1.94 33.28
C ASP A 441 26.33 -2.95 32.74
N GLU A 442 25.46 -3.50 33.60
CA GLU A 442 24.31 -4.30 33.19
C GLU A 442 23.38 -3.52 32.24
N ILE A 443 22.98 -2.29 32.58
CA ILE A 443 22.12 -1.46 31.71
C ILE A 443 22.80 -1.22 30.35
N THR A 444 24.11 -0.92 30.37
CA THR A 444 24.88 -0.66 29.14
C THR A 444 24.98 -1.91 28.28
N GLN A 445 25.29 -3.06 28.88
CA GLN A 445 25.40 -4.34 28.18
C GLN A 445 24.05 -4.76 27.59
N ALA A 446 22.96 -4.63 28.35
CA ALA A 446 21.62 -4.95 27.90
C ALA A 446 21.24 -4.14 26.65
N LEU A 447 21.49 -2.82 26.66
CA LEU A 447 21.25 -1.96 25.50
C LEU A 447 22.13 -2.37 24.29
N PHE A 448 23.41 -2.68 24.53
CA PHE A 448 24.36 -2.94 23.45
C PHE A 448 24.21 -4.34 22.86
N ALA A 449 23.57 -5.26 23.58
CA ALA A 449 23.19 -6.59 23.13
C ALA A 449 21.93 -6.61 22.25
N MET A 450 21.15 -5.53 22.23
CA MET A 450 19.97 -5.42 21.35
C MET A 450 20.39 -5.43 19.87
N ASP A 451 19.51 -5.93 18.99
CA ASP A 451 19.69 -5.72 17.55
C ASP A 451 19.53 -4.23 17.24
N MET A 452 20.58 -3.62 16.69
CA MET A 452 20.59 -2.20 16.35
C MET A 452 19.59 -1.85 15.25
N ASN A 453 19.16 -2.83 14.45
CA ASN A 453 18.14 -2.65 13.41
C ASN A 453 16.75 -3.03 13.90
N ALA A 454 16.57 -3.32 15.20
CA ALA A 454 15.27 -3.65 15.75
C ALA A 454 14.27 -2.50 15.57
N SER A 455 12.99 -2.87 15.45
CA SER A 455 11.91 -1.89 15.32
C SER A 455 11.86 -0.95 16.53
N PRO A 456 11.69 0.37 16.32
CA PRO A 456 11.63 1.33 17.42
C PRO A 456 10.38 1.14 18.28
N GLY A 457 10.49 1.53 19.54
CA GLY A 457 9.34 1.58 20.44
C GLY A 457 8.35 2.70 20.08
N PRO A 458 7.30 2.91 20.89
CA PRO A 458 6.25 3.92 20.63
C PRO A 458 6.77 5.35 20.49
N ASN A 459 7.94 5.64 21.07
CA ASN A 459 8.59 6.95 20.98
C ASN A 459 9.30 7.20 19.63
N GLY A 460 9.39 6.19 18.76
CA GLY A 460 10.02 6.26 17.45
C GLY A 460 11.54 6.13 17.44
N PHE A 461 12.19 5.95 18.59
CA PHE A 461 13.64 5.75 18.69
C PHE A 461 13.98 4.27 18.89
N GLY A 462 14.92 3.76 18.07
CA GLY A 462 15.42 2.39 18.14
C GLY A 462 16.73 2.28 18.93
N PRO A 463 17.25 1.06 19.16
CA PRO A 463 18.49 0.84 19.90
C PRO A 463 19.72 1.55 19.28
N SER A 464 19.76 1.69 17.95
CA SER A 464 20.79 2.45 17.22
C SER A 464 20.96 3.88 17.72
N PHE A 465 19.86 4.60 17.98
CA PHE A 465 19.86 5.96 18.50
C PHE A 465 20.47 6.01 19.91
N TYR A 466 20.01 5.14 20.80
CA TYR A 466 20.49 5.09 22.18
C TYR A 466 21.97 4.71 22.25
N LYS A 467 22.42 3.79 21.41
CA LYS A 467 23.84 3.41 21.31
C LYS A 467 24.70 4.56 20.78
N ALA A 468 24.25 5.24 19.72
CA ALA A 468 24.99 6.33 19.10
C ALA A 468 25.17 7.54 20.02
N PHE A 469 24.17 7.82 20.87
CA PHE A 469 24.18 8.96 21.80
C PHE A 469 24.22 8.55 23.27
N TRP A 470 24.77 7.36 23.56
CA TRP A 470 24.79 6.78 24.89
C TRP A 470 25.47 7.70 25.90
N SER A 471 26.59 8.32 25.52
CA SER A 471 27.31 9.27 26.39
C SER A 471 26.45 10.41 26.91
N GLN A 472 25.50 10.92 26.10
CA GLN A 472 24.63 12.04 26.46
C GLN A 472 23.38 11.59 27.22
N LEU A 473 22.87 10.39 26.91
CA LEU A 473 21.62 9.85 27.47
C LEU A 473 21.84 9.07 28.77
N LYS A 474 22.99 8.42 28.92
CA LYS A 474 23.34 7.56 30.06
C LYS A 474 23.04 8.21 31.41
N PRO A 475 23.46 9.46 31.70
CA PRO A 475 23.20 10.06 33.02
C PRO A 475 21.70 10.13 33.35
N SER A 476 20.87 10.58 32.39
CA SER A 476 19.42 10.68 32.61
C SER A 476 18.74 9.33 32.74
N LEU A 477 19.22 8.32 32.02
CA LEU A 477 18.70 6.97 32.14
C LEU A 477 19.06 6.35 33.48
N LEU A 478 20.29 6.52 33.96
CA LEU A 478 20.68 6.03 35.30
C LEU A 478 19.86 6.68 36.40
N THR A 479 19.59 7.99 36.33
CA THR A 479 18.68 8.65 37.27
C THR A 479 17.27 8.08 37.18
N LEU A 480 16.76 7.80 35.98
CA LEU A 480 15.44 7.18 35.80
C LEU A 480 15.37 5.78 36.44
N PHE A 481 16.39 4.94 36.23
CA PHE A 481 16.46 3.61 36.81
C PHE A 481 16.57 3.66 38.34
N ALA A 482 17.34 4.62 38.88
CA ALA A 482 17.43 4.85 40.32
C ALA A 482 16.08 5.31 40.92
N ASP A 483 15.40 6.26 40.28
CA ASP A 483 14.09 6.75 40.72
C ASP A 483 13.02 5.64 40.59
N PHE A 484 13.08 4.79 39.56
CA PHE A 484 12.22 3.61 39.43
C PHE A 484 12.44 2.65 40.60
N HIS A 485 13.70 2.31 40.87
CA HIS A 485 14.07 1.41 41.97
C HIS A 485 13.63 1.96 43.33
N GLY A 486 13.79 3.27 43.54
CA GLY A 486 13.39 3.97 44.76
C GLY A 486 11.89 4.27 44.88
N GLY A 487 11.07 3.93 43.88
CA GLY A 487 9.63 4.21 43.88
C GLY A 487 9.28 5.71 43.77
N GLN A 488 10.15 6.52 43.19
CA GLN A 488 10.02 7.99 43.05
C GLN A 488 9.63 8.44 41.63
N LEU A 489 9.16 7.52 40.79
CA LEU A 489 8.59 7.81 39.48
C LEU A 489 7.22 8.49 39.62
N THR A 490 7.22 9.78 39.91
CA THR A 490 6.02 10.64 39.89
C THR A 490 6.07 11.67 38.79
#